data_AF-A0A942BZB7-F1
#
_entry.id   AF-A0A942BZB7-F1
#
_cell.length_a   1.000
_cell.length_b   1.000
_cell.length_c   1.000
_cell.angle_alpha   90.00
_cell.angle_beta   90.00
_cell.angle_gamma   90.00
#
_symmetry.space_group_name_H-M   'P 1'
#
loop_
_entity.id
_entity.type
_entity.pdbx_description
1 polymer ?
#
loop_
_entity_poly.entity_id
_entity_poly.type
_entity_poly.pdbx_seq_one_letter_code
_entity_poly.pdbx_strand_id
1 'polypeptide(L)'
;MFRAPTPGRMPHLRLMLADMATDHRSIARHLGVAPRTLARYVHQDQAPRAIMLALFWESRWGRSAADCEAANYGTVNAGLAHALQRENAALKRHILRLETMINDAANAPLYHVGSAS
;
A
#
# COMPACT_ATOMS: atom_id res chain seq x y z
N MET A 1 -5.44 -11.18 1.72
CA MET A 1 -6.59 -11.15 2.65
C MET A 1 -7.64 -10.20 2.07
N PHE A 2 -8.94 -10.54 2.13
CA PHE A 2 -10.00 -9.67 1.63
C PHE A 2 -10.18 -8.48 2.60
N ARG A 3 -9.84 -7.26 2.15
CA ARG A 3 -9.72 -6.06 3.01
C ARG A 3 -11.00 -5.24 3.15
N ALA A 4 -12.08 -5.70 2.53
CA ALA A 4 -13.36 -5.02 2.63
C ALA A 4 -13.84 -4.94 4.09
N PRO A 5 -14.50 -3.84 4.49
CA PRO A 5 -15.10 -3.74 5.81
C PRO A 5 -16.06 -4.90 6.06
N THR A 6 -16.05 -5.39 7.30
CA THR A 6 -17.07 -6.35 7.75
C THR A 6 -18.43 -5.64 7.82
N PRO A 7 -19.56 -6.37 7.66
CA PRO A 7 -20.89 -5.76 7.68
C PRO A 7 -21.15 -4.88 8.91
N GLY A 8 -20.64 -5.26 10.09
CA GLY A 8 -20.79 -4.47 11.32
C GLY A 8 -19.93 -3.21 11.41
N ARG A 9 -18.98 -3.00 10.48
CA ARG A 9 -18.15 -1.79 10.38
C ARG A 9 -18.51 -0.94 9.17
N MET A 10 -19.55 -1.34 8.43
CA MET A 10 -19.98 -0.67 7.23
C MET A 10 -20.94 0.47 7.58
N PRO A 11 -20.70 1.71 7.11
CA PRO A 11 -21.65 2.79 7.29
C PRO A 11 -22.98 2.50 6.60
N HIS A 12 -24.05 3.12 7.10
CA HIS A 12 -25.37 3.08 6.48
C HIS A 12 -25.33 3.64 5.05
N LEU A 13 -26.15 3.10 4.16
CA LEU A 13 -26.16 3.49 2.74
C LEU A 13 -26.39 4.99 2.58
N ARG A 14 -27.37 5.54 3.30
CA ARG A 14 -27.66 6.98 3.29
C ARG A 14 -26.48 7.84 3.71
N LEU A 15 -25.70 7.38 4.68
CA LEU A 15 -24.53 8.10 5.17
C LEU A 15 -23.42 8.12 4.11
N MET A 16 -23.20 7.00 3.41
CA MET A 16 -22.25 6.94 2.30
C MET A 16 -22.68 7.81 1.11
N LEU A 17 -23.98 7.85 0.78
CA LEU A 17 -24.49 8.67 -0.31
C LEU A 17 -24.45 10.17 0.02
N ALA A 18 -24.73 10.55 1.27
CA ALA A 18 -24.63 11.94 1.72
C ALA A 18 -23.20 12.48 1.70
N ASP A 19 -22.21 11.58 1.73
CA ASP A 19 -20.79 11.92 1.61
C ASP A 19 -20.40 12.36 0.19
N MET A 20 -21.16 11.92 -0.80
CA MET A 20 -20.86 12.13 -2.21
C MET A 20 -21.47 13.45 -2.67
N ALA A 21 -20.63 14.38 -3.15
CA ALA A 21 -21.07 15.64 -3.75
C ALA A 21 -21.61 15.44 -5.18
N THR A 22 -22.42 14.41 -5.41
CA THR A 22 -22.91 14.00 -6.72
C THR A 22 -24.36 13.56 -6.64
N ASP A 23 -25.13 13.82 -7.70
CA ASP A 23 -26.53 13.46 -7.77
C ASP A 23 -26.74 11.94 -7.83
N HIS A 24 -27.83 11.45 -7.24
CA HIS A 24 -28.16 10.02 -7.21
C HIS A 24 -28.27 9.40 -8.61
N ARG A 25 -28.64 10.17 -9.64
CA ARG A 25 -28.77 9.63 -11.01
C ARG A 25 -27.39 9.35 -11.61
N SER A 26 -26.39 10.20 -11.37
CA SER A 26 -25.01 9.92 -11.76
C SER A 26 -24.42 8.77 -10.94
N ILE A 27 -24.68 8.70 -9.64
CA ILE A 27 -24.26 7.55 -8.81
C ILE A 27 -24.85 6.25 -9.35
N ALA A 28 -26.15 6.21 -9.68
CA ALA A 28 -26.79 5.04 -10.27
C ALA A 28 -26.14 4.62 -11.60
N ARG A 29 -25.75 5.60 -12.43
CA ARG A 29 -25.03 5.37 -13.69
C ARG A 29 -23.66 4.74 -13.46
N HIS A 30 -22.88 5.25 -12.51
CA HIS A 30 -21.57 4.69 -12.17
C HIS A 30 -21.67 3.28 -11.57
N LEU A 31 -22.72 3.03 -10.79
CA LEU A 31 -23.00 1.70 -10.23
C LEU A 31 -23.60 0.73 -11.26
N GLY A 32 -23.94 1.17 -12.47
CA GLY A 32 -24.58 0.33 -13.49
C GLY A 32 -26.00 -0.12 -13.12
N VAL A 33 -26.71 0.63 -12.29
CA VAL A 33 -28.09 0.31 -11.86
C VAL A 33 -29.07 1.37 -12.33
N ALA A 34 -30.34 0.98 -12.51
CA ALA A 34 -31.39 1.93 -12.81
C ALA A 34 -31.58 2.92 -11.63
N PRO A 35 -31.89 4.21 -11.86
CA PRO A 35 -32.12 5.18 -10.78
C PRO A 35 -33.23 4.76 -9.80
N ARG A 36 -34.27 4.08 -10.31
CA ARG A 36 -35.34 3.50 -9.48
C ARG A 36 -34.82 2.40 -8.54
N THR A 37 -33.84 1.62 -8.99
CA THR A 37 -33.18 0.59 -8.17
C THR A 37 -32.39 1.23 -7.04
N LEU A 38 -31.62 2.28 -7.34
CA LEU A 38 -30.90 3.03 -6.30
C LEU A 38 -31.88 3.69 -5.31
N ALA A 39 -32.97 4.29 -5.78
CA ALA A 39 -34.00 4.87 -4.91
C ALA A 39 -34.61 3.81 -3.97
N ARG A 40 -34.88 2.60 -4.47
CA ARG A 40 -35.34 1.47 -3.63
C ARG A 40 -34.33 1.13 -2.54
N TYR A 41 -33.04 1.09 -2.87
CA TYR A 41 -31.99 0.83 -1.88
C TYR A 41 -31.92 1.94 -0.83
N VAL A 42 -32.03 3.21 -1.23
CA VAL A 42 -32.08 4.36 -0.32
C VAL A 42 -33.27 4.29 0.63
N HIS A 43 -34.43 3.85 0.15
CA HIS A 43 -35.61 3.63 0.99
C HIS A 43 -35.43 2.49 1.99
N GLN A 44 -34.73 1.44 1.61
CA GLN A 44 -34.43 0.28 2.46
C GLN A 44 -33.18 0.49 3.34
N ASP A 45 -32.47 1.61 3.14
CA ASP A 45 -31.13 1.90 3.69
C ASP A 45 -30.12 0.76 3.56
N GLN A 46 -30.31 -0.07 2.52
CA GLN A 46 -29.54 -1.28 2.26
C GLN A 46 -29.46 -1.54 0.77
N ALA A 47 -28.31 -2.05 0.33
CA ALA A 47 -28.06 -2.47 -1.03
C ALA A 47 -27.30 -3.81 -1.04
N PRO A 48 -27.29 -4.53 -2.18
CA PRO A 48 -26.40 -5.67 -2.37
C PRO A 48 -24.97 -5.34 -1.97
N ARG A 49 -24.28 -6.31 -1.37
CA ARG A 49 -22.93 -6.13 -0.80
C ARG A 49 -21.94 -5.51 -1.78
N ALA A 50 -21.98 -5.88 -3.06
CA ALA A 50 -21.10 -5.31 -4.08
C ALA A 50 -21.29 -3.79 -4.24
N ILE A 51 -22.54 -3.31 -4.22
CA ILE A 51 -22.88 -1.88 -4.31
C ILE A 51 -22.45 -1.14 -3.06
N MET A 52 -22.75 -1.71 -1.90
CA MET A 52 -22.31 -1.14 -0.62
C MET A 52 -20.79 -0.97 -0.62
N LEU A 53 -20.02 -1.98 -1.08
CA LEU A 53 -18.57 -1.92 -1.12
C LEU A 53 -18.04 -0.88 -2.11
N ALA A 54 -18.65 -0.77 -3.29
CA ALA A 54 -18.30 0.26 -4.25
C ALA A 54 -18.47 1.67 -3.65
N LEU A 55 -19.64 1.92 -3.03
CA LEU A 55 -19.92 3.20 -2.38
C LEU A 55 -18.99 3.48 -1.19
N PHE A 56 -18.64 2.45 -0.44
CA PHE A 56 -17.69 2.56 0.67
C PHE A 56 -16.33 3.05 0.18
N TRP A 57 -15.77 2.44 -0.87
CA TRP A 57 -14.45 2.84 -1.38
C TRP A 57 -14.44 4.26 -1.95
N GLU A 58 -15.56 4.72 -2.50
CA GLU A 58 -15.73 6.10 -2.98
C GLU A 58 -16.04 7.12 -1.87
N SER A 59 -16.35 6.67 -0.67
CA SER A 59 -16.64 7.55 0.48
C SER A 59 -15.36 7.98 1.23
N ARG A 60 -15.48 8.97 2.11
CA ARG A 60 -14.41 9.39 3.02
C ARG A 60 -13.87 8.25 3.90
N TRP A 61 -14.71 7.28 4.29
CA TRP A 61 -14.26 6.12 5.08
C TRP A 61 -13.34 5.20 4.28
N GLY A 62 -13.72 4.91 3.02
CA GLY A 62 -12.91 4.09 2.12
C GLY A 62 -11.59 4.77 1.76
N ARG A 63 -11.63 6.06 1.42
CA ARG A 63 -10.43 6.86 1.16
C ARG A 63 -9.49 6.87 2.36
N SER A 64 -10.00 7.15 3.56
CA SER A 64 -9.19 7.15 4.78
C SER A 64 -8.57 5.78 5.09
N ALA A 65 -9.31 4.69 4.85
CA ALA A 65 -8.77 3.34 5.02
C ALA A 65 -7.62 3.05 4.04
N ALA A 66 -7.78 3.46 2.78
CA ALA A 66 -6.73 3.33 1.76
C ALA A 66 -5.50 4.19 2.07
N ASP A 67 -5.70 5.44 2.49
CA ASP A 67 -4.62 6.37 2.83
C ASP A 67 -3.80 5.88 4.04
N CYS A 68 -4.48 5.40 5.09
CA CYS A 68 -3.83 4.81 6.26
C CYS A 68 -2.96 3.61 5.87
N GLU A 69 -3.48 2.75 4.99
CA GLU A 69 -2.74 1.61 4.48
C GLU A 69 -1.50 2.04 3.67
N ALA A 70 -1.65 3.00 2.75
CA ALA A 70 -0.55 3.53 1.97
C ALA A 70 0.56 4.14 2.85
N ALA A 71 0.17 4.90 3.88
CA ALA A 71 1.09 5.50 4.84
C ALA A 71 1.86 4.43 5.65
N ASN A 72 1.16 3.39 6.12
CA ASN A 72 1.78 2.28 6.84
C ASN A 72 2.78 1.53 5.95
N TYR A 73 2.40 1.20 4.71
CA TYR A 73 3.31 0.56 3.76
C TYR A 73 4.53 1.42 3.46
N GLY A 74 4.35 2.73 3.24
CA GLY A 74 5.45 3.66 3.02
C GLY A 74 6.41 3.71 4.20
N THR A 75 5.90 3.78 5.42
CA THR A 75 6.70 3.83 6.65
C THR A 75 7.52 2.56 6.84
N VAL A 76 6.89 1.38 6.67
CA VAL A 76 7.58 0.09 6.80
C VAL A 76 8.68 -0.06 5.76
N ASN A 77 8.39 0.28 4.50
CA ASN A 77 9.36 0.17 3.41
C ASN A 77 10.53 1.15 3.57
N ALA A 78 10.27 2.38 4.00
CA ALA A 78 11.32 3.36 4.29
C ALA A 78 12.23 2.87 5.44
N GLY A 79 11.63 2.32 6.51
CA GLY A 79 12.38 1.73 7.62
C GLY A 79 13.28 0.57 7.16
N LEU A 80 12.75 -0.32 6.33
CA LEU A 80 13.51 -1.43 5.75
C LEU A 80 14.65 -0.92 4.85
N ALA A 81 14.39 0.05 3.97
CA ALA A 81 15.41 0.64 3.10
C ALA A 81 16.56 1.25 3.91
N HIS A 82 16.25 2.00 4.97
CA HIS A 82 17.26 2.56 5.86
C HIS A 82 18.06 1.49 6.62
N ALA A 83 17.41 0.42 7.07
CA ALA A 83 18.10 -0.69 7.71
C ALA A 83 19.10 -1.36 6.75
N LEU A 84 18.66 -1.69 5.55
CA LEU A 84 19.51 -2.27 4.50
C LEU A 84 20.66 -1.35 4.10
N GLN A 85 20.42 -0.04 3.99
CA GLN A 85 21.47 0.94 3.72
C GLN A 85 22.55 0.94 4.81
N ARG A 86 22.15 0.89 6.09
CA ARG A 86 23.09 0.84 7.22
C ARG A 86 23.90 -0.45 7.22
N GLU A 87 23.26 -1.59 6.99
CA GLU A 87 23.94 -2.89 6.89
C GLU A 87 24.92 -2.91 5.73
N ASN A 88 24.52 -2.45 4.54
CA ASN A 88 25.40 -2.39 3.38
C ASN A 88 26.61 -1.47 3.63
N ALA A 89 26.40 -0.33 4.28
CA ALA A 89 27.49 0.56 4.69
C ALA A 89 28.42 -0.05 5.74
N ALA A 90 27.90 -0.89 6.66
CA ALA A 90 28.72 -1.63 7.61
C ALA A 90 29.55 -2.71 6.89
N LEU A 91 28.91 -3.52 6.04
CA LEU A 91 29.58 -4.56 5.25
C LEU A 91 30.69 -3.99 4.36
N LYS A 92 30.42 -2.88 3.65
CA LYS A 92 31.45 -2.17 2.87
C LYS A 92 32.63 -1.73 3.72
N ARG A 93 32.39 -1.20 4.93
CA ARG A 93 33.46 -0.83 5.86
C ARG A 93 34.27 -2.05 6.33
N HIS A 94 33.61 -3.19 6.56
CA HIS A 94 34.30 -4.43 6.91
C HIS A 94 35.16 -4.96 5.75
N ILE A 95 34.65 -4.96 4.53
CA ILE A 95 35.39 -5.35 3.32
C ILE A 95 36.62 -4.46 3.15
N LEU A 96 36.46 -3.14 3.18
CA LEU A 96 37.58 -2.20 3.05
C LEU A 96 38.66 -2.44 4.11
N ARG A 97 38.25 -2.69 5.37
CA ARG A 97 39.21 -3.02 6.45
C ARG A 97 39.98 -4.31 6.14
N LEU A 98 39.30 -5.36 5.67
CA LEU A 98 39.95 -6.61 5.30
C LEU A 98 40.90 -6.43 4.12
N GLU A 99 40.50 -5.68 3.09
CA GLU A 99 41.36 -5.35 1.94
C GLU A 99 42.62 -4.59 2.38
N THR A 100 42.50 -3.61 3.28
CA THR A 100 43.68 -2.92 3.84
C THR A 100 44.59 -3.86 4.63
N MET A 101 44.03 -4.78 5.41
CA MET A 101 44.82 -5.77 6.17
C MET A 101 45.53 -6.76 5.26
N ILE A 102 44.95 -7.14 4.12
CA ILE A 102 45.59 -8.01 3.12
C ILE A 102 46.76 -7.28 2.46
N ASN A 103 46.60 -5.99 2.14
CA ASN A 103 47.66 -5.18 1.53
C ASN A 103 48.81 -4.85 2.49
N ASP A 104 48.53 -4.70 3.80
CA ASP A 104 49.54 -4.43 4.84
C ASP A 104 50.09 -5.73 5.50
N ALA A 105 49.55 -6.90 5.16
CA ALA A 105 50.08 -8.16 5.67
C ALA A 105 51.41 -8.47 4.98
N ALA A 106 52.47 -8.63 5.78
CA ALA A 106 53.80 -9.06 5.34
C ALA A 106 53.82 -10.45 4.63
N ASN A 107 52.68 -11.14 4.58
CA ASN A 107 52.49 -12.46 3.99
C ASN A 107 51.55 -12.43 2.77
N ALA A 108 51.34 -11.26 2.15
CA ALA A 108 50.58 -11.18 0.91
C ALA A 108 51.19 -12.13 -0.15
N PRO A 109 50.39 -13.00 -0.82
CA PRO A 109 50.93 -13.94 -1.79
C PRO A 109 51.59 -13.18 -2.96
N LEU A 110 52.88 -13.48 -3.21
CA LEU A 110 53.74 -12.88 -4.25
C LEU A 110 53.34 -13.21 -5.70
N TYR A 111 52.21 -13.86 -5.95
CA TYR A 111 51.85 -14.30 -7.30
C TYR A 111 50.65 -13.54 -7.88
N HIS A 112 50.85 -13.00 -9.08
CA HIS A 112 49.82 -12.44 -9.94
C HIS A 112 48.89 -13.55 -10.44
N VAL A 113 47.59 -13.43 -10.19
CA VAL A 113 46.58 -14.17 -10.97
C VAL A 113 46.15 -13.27 -12.12
N GLY A 114 46.56 -13.63 -13.33
CA GLY A 114 46.17 -12.99 -14.58
C GLY A 114 47.31 -12.29 -15.33
N SER A 115 48.31 -13.05 -15.81
CA SER A 115 49.03 -12.61 -17.01
C SER A 115 48.05 -12.65 -18.18
N ALA A 116 47.61 -11.47 -18.60
CA ALA A 116 46.94 -11.30 -19.87
C ALA A 116 47.90 -11.78 -20.99
N SER A 117 47.43 -12.76 -21.75
CA SER A 117 47.79 -13.00 -23.14
C SER A 117 46.48 -13.04 -23.91
#